data_AF-A0A196SJN9-F1
#
_entry.id   AF-A0A196SJN9-F1
#
_cell.length_a   1.000
_cell.length_b   1.000
_cell.length_c   1.000
_cell.angle_alpha   90.00
_cell.angle_beta   90.00
_cell.angle_gamma   90.00
#
_symmetry.space_group_name_H-M   'P 1'
#
loop_
_entity.id
_entity.type
_entity.pdbx_description
1 polymer ?
#
loop_
_entity_poly.entity_id
_entity_poly.type
_entity_poly.pdbx_seq_one_letter_code
_entity_poly.pdbx_strand_id
1 'polypeptide(L)'
;MTALSLDLWHESLSKQVKNKAPIDTYIYSDVLLSRGLDVALIPHLMELTQYTRPSRLVFVTMLDWMVKNATLGYFKNLKYFQVSEHNIQACVDPANAETLEASIIADLKAICEDKVNFPLLETINLDNNGYNEGGGNTISLFAQHLMGACPTTTNVTVSAWTELGVAYTKMCGSVNDSYYYYDLEDEKERAQCRFTWNWELKSNIREYAPAGPFPNRQNMNYCN
;
A
#
# COMPACT_ATOMS: atom_id res chain seq x y z
N MET A 1 -4.22 4.06 -14.90
CA MET A 1 -3.02 3.57 -15.63
C MET A 1 -3.48 2.56 -16.66
N THR A 2 -2.87 2.48 -17.86
CA THR A 2 -3.22 1.45 -18.86
C THR A 2 -2.13 0.38 -18.93
N ALA A 3 -2.44 -0.81 -19.44
CA ALA A 3 -1.45 -1.86 -19.71
C ALA A 3 -0.27 -1.33 -20.54
N LEU A 4 -0.56 -0.67 -21.67
CA LEU A 4 0.47 -0.09 -22.53
C LEU A 4 1.38 0.90 -21.80
N SER A 5 0.81 1.76 -20.93
CA SER A 5 1.61 2.69 -20.15
C SER A 5 2.54 1.98 -19.17
N LEU A 6 2.09 0.87 -18.60
CA LEU A 6 2.85 0.05 -17.66
C LEU A 6 3.96 -0.75 -18.38
N ASP A 7 3.67 -1.29 -19.57
CA ASP A 7 4.66 -1.96 -20.43
C ASP A 7 5.82 -1.02 -20.79
N LEU A 8 5.50 0.21 -21.19
CA LEU A 8 6.51 1.24 -21.50
C LEU A 8 7.34 1.63 -20.27
N TRP A 9 6.74 1.61 -19.08
CA TRP A 9 7.45 1.81 -17.82
C TRP A 9 8.46 0.68 -17.55
N HIS A 10 8.03 -0.57 -17.72
CA HIS A 10 8.93 -1.73 -17.64
C HIS A 10 10.07 -1.64 -18.65
N GLU A 11 9.77 -1.32 -19.91
CA GLU A 11 10.79 -1.16 -20.94
C GLU A 11 11.81 -0.08 -20.55
N SER A 12 11.34 1.07 -20.08
CA SER A 12 12.20 2.16 -19.62
C SER A 12 13.07 1.75 -18.44
N LEU A 13 12.48 1.19 -17.38
CA LEU A 13 13.21 0.79 -16.17
C LEU A 13 14.18 -0.35 -16.42
N SER A 14 13.87 -1.26 -17.35
CA SER A 14 14.76 -2.36 -17.74
C SER A 14 16.10 -1.88 -18.33
N LYS A 15 16.13 -0.67 -18.89
CA LYS A 15 17.32 -0.05 -19.48
C LYS A 15 18.13 0.78 -18.46
N GLN A 16 17.62 0.94 -17.24
CA GLN A 16 18.29 1.73 -16.20
C GLN A 16 19.22 0.86 -15.34
N VAL A 17 20.27 1.48 -14.81
CA VAL A 17 21.10 0.85 -13.77
C VAL A 17 20.29 0.78 -12.49
N LYS A 18 20.11 -0.43 -11.94
CA LYS A 18 19.34 -0.64 -10.71
C LYS A 18 19.97 0.11 -9.54
N ASN A 19 19.13 0.78 -8.76
CA ASN A 19 19.58 1.40 -7.52
C ASN A 19 20.13 0.34 -6.57
N LYS A 20 21.24 0.64 -5.88
CA LYS A 20 21.79 -0.22 -4.83
C LYS A 20 20.92 -0.20 -3.58
N ALA A 21 20.35 0.96 -3.25
CA ALA A 21 19.46 1.12 -2.13
C ALA A 21 18.03 0.65 -2.50
N PRO A 22 17.33 -0.04 -1.59
CA PRO A 22 15.88 -0.24 -1.69
C PRO A 22 15.15 1.08 -1.90
N ILE A 23 14.10 1.06 -2.71
CA ILE A 23 13.20 2.20 -2.91
C ILE A 23 11.85 1.82 -2.34
N ASP A 24 11.39 2.56 -1.33
CA ASP A 24 10.05 2.40 -0.78
C ASP A 24 9.01 2.60 -1.90
N THR A 25 8.11 1.63 -2.03
CA THR A 25 7.18 1.55 -3.15
C THR A 25 5.74 1.66 -2.62
N TYR A 26 5.04 2.71 -3.08
CA TYR A 26 3.64 2.97 -2.74
C TYR A 26 2.83 2.90 -4.02
N ILE A 27 1.85 2.00 -4.07
CA ILE A 27 0.94 1.90 -5.21
C ILE A 27 -0.49 1.89 -4.66
N TYR A 28 -1.24 2.92 -5.05
CA TYR A 28 -2.59 3.14 -4.55
C TYR A 28 -3.53 3.47 -5.72
N SER A 29 -4.80 3.16 -5.50
CA SER A 29 -5.89 3.50 -6.41
C SER A 29 -6.52 4.82 -5.94
N ASP A 30 -6.54 5.83 -6.81
CA ASP A 30 -7.20 7.11 -6.49
C ASP A 30 -8.64 7.08 -7.02
N VAL A 31 -9.55 6.64 -6.17
CA VAL A 31 -10.97 6.53 -6.50
C VAL A 31 -11.62 7.92 -6.60
N LEU A 32 -11.14 8.92 -5.85
CA LEU A 32 -11.68 10.27 -5.85
C LEU A 32 -11.48 10.99 -7.19
N LEU A 33 -10.37 10.72 -7.87
CA LEU A 33 -10.11 11.18 -9.23
C LEU A 33 -10.58 10.22 -10.32
N SER A 34 -11.28 9.15 -9.97
CA SER A 34 -11.65 8.06 -10.89
C SER A 34 -10.43 7.48 -11.63
N ARG A 35 -9.28 7.46 -10.95
CA ARG A 35 -8.01 6.88 -11.41
C ARG A 35 -7.79 5.54 -10.72
N GLY A 36 -8.79 4.67 -10.87
CA GLY A 36 -8.73 3.31 -10.36
C GLY A 36 -7.55 2.53 -10.96
N LEU A 37 -6.94 1.68 -10.15
CA LEU A 37 -6.10 0.60 -10.66
C LEU A 37 -6.99 -0.57 -11.06
N ASP A 38 -6.82 -1.04 -12.28
CA ASP A 38 -7.48 -2.25 -12.76
C ASP A 38 -6.82 -3.48 -12.11
N VAL A 39 -7.63 -4.37 -11.52
CA VAL A 39 -7.19 -5.60 -10.88
C VAL A 39 -6.38 -6.48 -11.84
N ALA A 40 -6.71 -6.45 -13.13
CA ALA A 40 -5.97 -7.19 -14.16
C ALA A 40 -4.51 -6.74 -14.30
N LEU A 41 -4.19 -5.51 -13.85
CA LEU A 41 -2.83 -4.96 -13.91
C LEU A 41 -1.98 -5.29 -12.68
N ILE A 42 -2.56 -5.86 -11.61
CA ILE A 42 -1.84 -6.12 -10.36
C ILE A 42 -0.56 -6.94 -10.56
N PRO A 43 -0.57 -8.09 -11.26
CA PRO A 43 0.65 -8.87 -11.50
C PRO A 43 1.75 -8.03 -12.16
N HIS A 44 1.38 -7.22 -13.14
CA HIS A 44 2.33 -6.43 -13.90
C HIS A 44 2.83 -5.20 -13.13
N LEU A 45 1.99 -4.62 -12.25
CA LEU A 45 2.40 -3.60 -11.29
C LEU A 45 3.42 -4.17 -10.31
N MET A 46 3.28 -5.44 -9.96
CA MET A 46 4.17 -6.09 -9.02
C MET A 46 5.51 -6.48 -9.55
N GLU A 47 5.59 -6.76 -10.84
CA GLU A 47 6.87 -6.91 -11.51
C GLU A 47 7.71 -5.63 -11.43
N LEU A 48 7.13 -4.44 -11.19
CA LEU A 48 7.92 -3.21 -10.97
C LEU A 48 8.82 -3.30 -9.73
N THR A 49 8.45 -4.14 -8.75
CA THR A 49 9.26 -4.35 -7.54
C THR A 49 10.63 -4.97 -7.83
N GLN A 50 10.83 -5.55 -9.02
CA GLN A 50 12.14 -6.01 -9.47
C GLN A 50 13.17 -4.88 -9.63
N TYR A 51 12.69 -3.65 -9.82
CA TYR A 51 13.51 -2.44 -10.02
C TYR A 51 13.68 -1.67 -8.71
N THR A 52 12.64 -1.62 -7.87
CA THR A 52 12.66 -0.88 -6.60
C THR A 52 13.23 -1.70 -5.44
N ARG A 53 13.07 -3.03 -5.46
CA ARG A 53 13.46 -3.96 -4.38
C ARG A 53 13.13 -3.40 -3.00
N PRO A 54 11.83 -3.18 -2.74
CA PRO A 54 11.38 -2.27 -1.68
C PRO A 54 11.77 -2.76 -0.29
N SER A 55 12.12 -1.82 0.59
CA SER A 55 12.09 -2.02 2.04
C SER A 55 10.68 -1.90 2.60
N ARG A 56 9.86 -1.06 1.96
CA ARG A 56 8.44 -0.91 2.25
C ARG A 56 7.57 -1.05 1.01
N LEU A 57 6.49 -1.80 1.14
CA LEU A 57 5.48 -1.96 0.09
C LEU A 57 4.08 -1.69 0.63
N VAL A 58 3.34 -0.80 -0.05
CA VAL A 58 1.91 -0.55 0.19
C VAL A 58 1.12 -0.92 -1.06
N PHE A 59 0.25 -1.94 -1.00
CA PHE A 59 -0.43 -2.52 -2.20
C PHE A 59 -1.75 -3.29 -1.87
N VAL A 60 -2.55 -3.66 -2.88
CA VAL A 60 -3.87 -4.36 -2.77
C VAL A 60 -3.85 -5.77 -3.38
N THR A 61 -4.50 -6.75 -2.72
CA THR A 61 -4.86 -8.10 -3.24
C THR A 61 -3.83 -8.78 -4.14
N MET A 62 -2.84 -9.42 -3.51
CA MET A 62 -1.63 -9.86 -4.21
C MET A 62 -0.86 -10.96 -3.47
N LEU A 63 -1.36 -11.40 -2.32
CA LEU A 63 -0.63 -12.32 -1.45
C LEU A 63 -0.31 -13.63 -2.17
N ASP A 64 -1.30 -14.22 -2.88
CA ASP A 64 -1.08 -15.36 -3.77
C ASP A 64 0.01 -15.09 -4.83
N TRP A 65 0.02 -13.91 -5.46
CA TRP A 65 1.07 -13.56 -6.41
C TRP A 65 2.45 -13.48 -5.74
N MET A 66 2.55 -12.88 -4.56
CA MET A 66 3.80 -12.82 -3.78
C MET A 66 4.31 -14.21 -3.43
N VAL A 67 3.42 -15.10 -2.98
CA VAL A 67 3.75 -16.48 -2.63
C VAL A 67 4.22 -17.25 -3.88
N LYS A 68 3.43 -17.21 -4.95
CA LYS A 68 3.71 -17.90 -6.22
C LYS A 68 5.01 -17.44 -6.88
N ASN A 69 5.37 -16.16 -6.71
CA ASN A 69 6.52 -15.53 -7.36
C ASN A 69 7.65 -15.18 -6.39
N ALA A 70 7.62 -15.68 -5.14
CA ALA A 70 8.60 -15.33 -4.11
C ALA A 70 10.05 -15.58 -4.56
N THR A 71 10.27 -16.66 -5.31
CA THR A 71 11.59 -17.09 -5.81
C THR A 71 12.20 -16.15 -6.85
N LEU A 72 11.43 -15.21 -7.42
CA LEU A 72 11.97 -14.15 -8.27
C LEU A 72 12.90 -13.20 -7.49
N GLY A 73 12.83 -13.21 -6.16
CA GLY A 73 13.75 -12.51 -5.27
C GLY A 73 13.50 -11.00 -5.16
N TYR A 74 12.31 -10.52 -5.56
CA TYR A 74 11.96 -9.11 -5.54
C TYR A 74 11.81 -8.54 -4.12
N PHE A 75 11.46 -9.39 -3.16
CA PHE A 75 11.12 -9.01 -1.79
C PHE A 75 12.22 -9.27 -0.76
N LYS A 76 13.44 -9.60 -1.20
CA LYS A 76 14.55 -9.91 -0.27
C LYS A 76 14.89 -8.77 0.70
N ASN A 77 14.56 -7.54 0.33
CA ASN A 77 14.79 -6.36 1.14
C ASN A 77 13.55 -5.91 1.94
N LEU A 78 12.40 -6.55 1.74
CA LEU A 78 11.13 -6.12 2.31
C LEU A 78 11.16 -6.29 3.82
N LYS A 79 10.99 -5.18 4.55
CA LYS A 79 10.90 -5.12 6.01
C LYS A 79 9.49 -4.85 6.50
N TYR A 80 8.79 -3.99 5.76
CA TYR A 80 7.47 -3.50 6.12
C TYR A 80 6.50 -3.67 4.95
N PHE A 81 5.45 -4.45 5.16
CA PHE A 81 4.36 -4.61 4.19
C PHE A 81 3.08 -4.02 4.77
N GLN A 82 2.34 -3.25 3.98
CA GLN A 82 1.10 -2.62 4.43
C GLN A 82 0.00 -2.72 3.40
N VAL A 83 -1.20 -2.98 3.90
CA VAL A 83 -2.45 -2.83 3.19
C VAL A 83 -3.39 -2.09 4.14
N SER A 84 -3.80 -0.87 3.82
CA SER A 84 -4.71 -0.10 4.68
C SER A 84 -5.76 0.60 3.84
N GLU A 85 -6.95 0.83 4.38
CA GLU A 85 -8.04 1.57 3.72
C GLU A 85 -8.63 0.89 2.48
N HIS A 86 -8.42 -0.42 2.33
CA HIS A 86 -8.95 -1.22 1.21
C HIS A 86 -10.23 -1.97 1.54
N ASN A 87 -10.75 -1.81 2.76
CA ASN A 87 -11.99 -2.45 3.23
C ASN A 87 -12.00 -3.97 2.95
N ILE A 88 -10.89 -4.66 3.27
CA ILE A 88 -10.68 -6.08 2.97
C ILE A 88 -11.88 -6.94 3.42
N GLN A 89 -12.49 -6.65 4.57
CA GLN A 89 -13.68 -7.39 5.04
C GLN A 89 -14.96 -7.03 4.27
N ALA A 90 -15.14 -5.78 3.82
CA ALA A 90 -16.36 -5.36 3.11
C ALA A 90 -16.44 -5.91 1.67
N CYS A 91 -15.31 -6.31 1.10
CA CYS A 91 -15.22 -6.91 -0.24
C CYS A 91 -15.47 -8.43 -0.25
N VAL A 92 -15.73 -9.01 0.92
CA VAL A 92 -15.97 -10.44 1.07
C VAL A 92 -17.45 -10.74 0.78
N ASP A 93 -17.71 -11.51 -0.28
CA ASP A 93 -19.03 -12.14 -0.47
C ASP A 93 -19.32 -13.04 0.74
N PRO A 94 -20.39 -12.80 1.51
CA PRO A 94 -20.71 -13.61 2.68
C PRO A 94 -20.77 -15.11 2.40
N ALA A 95 -21.14 -15.53 1.18
CA ALA A 95 -21.20 -16.93 0.79
C ALA A 95 -19.80 -17.59 0.65
N ASN A 96 -18.76 -16.80 0.43
CA ASN A 96 -17.38 -17.25 0.20
C ASN A 96 -16.41 -16.79 1.31
N ALA A 97 -16.94 -16.22 2.39
CA ALA A 97 -16.15 -15.50 3.38
C ALA A 97 -15.09 -16.37 4.06
N GLU A 98 -15.49 -17.54 4.52
CA GLU A 98 -14.59 -18.48 5.19
C GLU A 98 -13.47 -18.96 4.27
N THR A 99 -13.77 -19.21 2.99
CA THR A 99 -12.78 -19.69 2.01
C THR A 99 -11.77 -18.59 1.67
N LEU A 100 -12.23 -17.35 1.48
CA LEU A 100 -11.36 -16.22 1.19
C LEU A 100 -10.48 -15.87 2.39
N GLU A 101 -11.04 -15.87 3.60
CA GLU A 101 -10.29 -15.66 4.84
C GLU A 101 -9.19 -16.71 5.00
N ALA A 102 -9.53 -18.00 4.84
CA ALA A 102 -8.56 -19.08 4.93
C ALA A 102 -7.43 -18.94 3.89
N SER A 103 -7.73 -18.49 2.67
CA SER A 103 -6.72 -18.23 1.64
C SER A 103 -5.79 -17.08 2.04
N ILE A 104 -6.33 -15.97 2.55
CA ILE A 104 -5.53 -14.82 2.99
C ILE A 104 -4.59 -15.23 4.13
N ILE A 105 -5.11 -15.96 5.12
CA ILE A 105 -4.32 -16.46 6.26
C ILE A 105 -3.22 -17.41 5.79
N ALA A 106 -3.54 -18.31 4.85
CA ALA A 106 -2.57 -19.24 4.28
C ALA A 106 -1.43 -18.50 3.56
N ASP A 107 -1.74 -17.49 2.76
CA ASP A 107 -0.72 -16.71 2.06
C ASP A 107 0.14 -15.89 3.01
N LEU A 108 -0.47 -15.24 4.02
CA LEU A 108 0.27 -14.50 5.05
C LEU A 108 1.22 -15.43 5.81
N LYS A 109 0.75 -16.62 6.19
CA LYS A 109 1.58 -17.64 6.84
C LYS A 109 2.76 -18.05 5.96
N ALA A 110 2.51 -18.34 4.69
CA ALA A 110 3.56 -18.73 3.74
C ALA A 110 4.63 -17.64 3.59
N ILE A 111 4.22 -16.37 3.48
CA ILE A 111 5.14 -15.22 3.42
C ILE A 111 5.97 -15.11 4.71
N CYS A 112 5.34 -15.27 5.87
CA CYS A 112 6.00 -15.14 7.17
C CYS A 112 7.04 -16.25 7.44
N GLU A 113 6.74 -17.48 7.01
CA GLU A 113 7.63 -18.65 7.16
C GLU A 113 8.77 -18.67 6.13
N ASP A 114 8.58 -18.06 4.95
CA ASP A 114 9.59 -18.03 3.88
C ASP A 114 10.72 -17.01 4.15
N LYS A 115 11.65 -17.41 5.01
CA LYS A 115 12.87 -16.64 5.32
C LYS A 115 13.92 -16.67 4.21
N VAL A 116 13.69 -17.38 3.10
CA VAL A 116 14.60 -17.38 1.94
C VAL A 116 14.27 -16.19 1.03
N ASN A 117 13.00 -15.93 0.81
CA ASN A 117 12.53 -14.87 -0.09
C ASN A 117 12.06 -13.61 0.65
N PHE A 118 11.69 -13.72 1.93
CA PHE A 118 11.33 -12.60 2.82
C PHE A 118 12.22 -12.58 4.08
N PRO A 119 13.57 -12.62 3.96
CA PRO A 119 14.48 -12.73 5.10
C PRO A 119 14.43 -11.55 6.08
N LEU A 120 14.05 -10.36 5.60
CA LEU A 120 14.07 -9.13 6.39
C LEU A 120 12.68 -8.69 6.85
N LEU A 121 11.63 -9.46 6.56
CA LEU A 121 10.26 -9.06 6.88
C LEU A 121 10.07 -9.06 8.41
N GLU A 122 9.64 -7.92 8.93
CA GLU A 122 9.47 -7.66 10.37
C GLU A 122 8.02 -7.27 10.69
N THR A 123 7.33 -6.58 9.78
CA THR A 123 5.99 -6.05 10.05
C THR A 123 5.06 -6.20 8.85
N ILE A 124 3.84 -6.67 9.12
CA ILE A 124 2.70 -6.64 8.22
C ILE A 124 1.61 -5.79 8.88
N ASN A 125 1.30 -4.64 8.29
CA ASN A 125 0.26 -3.72 8.76
C ASN A 125 -1.00 -3.85 7.90
N LEU A 126 -2.07 -4.41 8.48
CA LEU A 126 -3.39 -4.54 7.87
C LEU A 126 -4.42 -3.64 8.58
N ASP A 127 -3.99 -2.60 9.29
CA ASP A 127 -4.90 -1.73 10.01
C ASP A 127 -5.84 -0.97 9.06
N ASN A 128 -6.99 -0.57 9.59
CA ASN A 128 -7.96 0.28 8.91
C ASN A 128 -8.52 -0.31 7.60
N ASN A 129 -8.85 -1.61 7.60
CA ASN A 129 -9.47 -2.30 6.46
C ASN A 129 -10.95 -2.66 6.69
N GLY A 130 -11.67 -1.79 7.41
CA GLY A 130 -13.13 -1.86 7.51
C GLY A 130 -13.65 -3.11 8.22
N TYR A 131 -12.97 -3.56 9.27
CA TYR A 131 -13.38 -4.76 9.99
C TYR A 131 -14.60 -4.50 10.88
N ASN A 132 -15.81 -4.76 10.37
CA ASN A 132 -17.08 -4.38 10.99
C ASN A 132 -17.89 -5.58 11.53
N GLU A 133 -17.34 -6.80 11.48
CA GLU A 133 -18.00 -7.99 12.00
C GLU A 133 -18.40 -7.85 13.48
N GLY A 134 -19.58 -8.34 13.85
CA GLY A 134 -20.02 -8.40 15.24
C GLY A 134 -20.54 -7.07 15.82
N GLY A 135 -20.23 -5.93 15.19
CA GLY A 135 -20.65 -4.59 15.62
C GLY A 135 -20.00 -4.12 16.94
N GLY A 136 -19.54 -2.86 16.99
CA GLY A 136 -19.01 -2.23 18.21
C GLY A 136 -17.53 -1.85 18.16
N ASN A 137 -16.92 -1.64 19.33
CA ASN A 137 -15.55 -1.14 19.50
C ASN A 137 -14.50 -2.26 19.72
N THR A 138 -14.87 -3.52 19.47
CA THR A 138 -13.99 -4.69 19.67
C THR A 138 -13.35 -5.12 18.35
N ILE A 139 -12.15 -5.70 18.41
CA ILE A 139 -11.49 -6.29 17.24
C ILE A 139 -12.36 -7.44 16.71
N SER A 140 -12.71 -7.42 15.42
CA SER A 140 -13.50 -8.49 14.79
C SER A 140 -12.78 -9.84 14.82
N LEU A 141 -13.53 -10.93 14.71
CA LEU A 141 -12.94 -12.28 14.66
C LEU A 141 -12.02 -12.42 13.43
N PHE A 142 -12.47 -11.92 12.27
CA PHE A 142 -11.64 -11.83 11.06
C PHE A 142 -10.29 -11.13 11.32
N ALA A 143 -10.29 -9.97 11.99
CA ALA A 143 -9.06 -9.25 12.30
C ALA A 143 -8.16 -10.01 13.29
N GLN A 144 -8.74 -10.70 14.28
CA GLN A 144 -7.97 -11.56 15.20
C GLN A 144 -7.29 -12.71 14.46
N HIS A 145 -7.97 -13.34 13.50
CA HIS A 145 -7.37 -14.38 12.68
C HIS A 145 -6.22 -13.87 11.81
N LEU A 146 -6.35 -12.66 11.23
CA LEU A 146 -5.24 -12.02 10.50
C LEU A 146 -4.03 -11.77 11.41
N MET A 147 -4.25 -11.22 12.60
CA MET A 147 -3.16 -11.00 13.59
C MET A 147 -2.47 -12.31 14.00
N GLY A 148 -3.20 -13.43 13.98
CA GLY A 148 -2.69 -14.77 14.28
C GLY A 148 -2.07 -15.52 13.10
N ALA A 149 -2.02 -14.93 11.90
CA ALA A 149 -1.61 -15.65 10.68
C ALA A 149 -0.12 -16.05 10.69
N CYS A 150 0.74 -15.24 11.30
CA CYS A 150 2.18 -15.49 11.33
C CYS A 150 2.60 -16.20 12.62
N PRO A 151 3.31 -17.35 12.55
CA PRO A 151 3.80 -18.03 13.73
C PRO A 151 4.78 -17.15 14.53
N THR A 152 4.72 -17.24 15.86
CA THR A 152 5.60 -16.45 16.76
C THR A 152 7.09 -16.72 16.52
N THR A 153 7.45 -17.89 15.99
CA THR A 153 8.82 -18.27 15.62
C THR A 153 9.39 -17.45 14.46
N THR A 154 8.53 -16.79 13.67
CA THR A 154 8.96 -16.00 12.51
C THR A 154 9.42 -14.59 12.86
N ASN A 155 9.16 -14.11 14.08
CA ASN A 155 9.37 -12.73 14.54
C ASN A 155 8.69 -11.66 13.66
N VAL A 156 7.69 -12.02 12.83
CA VAL A 156 6.90 -11.06 12.05
C VAL A 156 5.70 -10.63 12.88
N THR A 157 5.53 -9.33 13.06
CA THR A 157 4.35 -8.77 13.74
C THR A 157 3.27 -8.45 12.72
N VAL A 158 2.04 -8.89 13.00
CA VAL A 158 0.86 -8.56 12.19
C VAL A 158 -0.10 -7.68 12.99
N SER A 159 -0.52 -6.56 12.41
CA SER A 159 -1.57 -5.70 12.97
C SER A 159 -2.79 -5.65 12.04
N ALA A 160 -3.99 -5.55 12.60
CA ALA A 160 -5.27 -5.49 11.88
C ALA A 160 -6.33 -4.69 12.68
N TRP A 161 -5.93 -3.54 13.23
CA TRP A 161 -6.78 -2.74 14.12
C TRP A 161 -7.90 -2.01 13.37
N THR A 162 -9.05 -1.89 14.03
CA THR A 162 -10.26 -1.21 13.55
C THR A 162 -10.38 0.25 14.00
N GLU A 163 -9.56 0.68 14.94
CA GLU A 163 -9.61 2.04 15.45
C GLU A 163 -9.23 3.03 14.34
N LEU A 164 -10.24 3.75 13.83
CA LEU A 164 -10.15 4.79 12.80
C LEU A 164 -9.19 5.95 13.14
N GLY A 165 -8.65 5.97 14.37
CA GLY A 165 -7.72 6.97 14.89
C GLY A 165 -6.26 6.49 14.98
N VAL A 166 -5.92 5.25 14.60
CA VAL A 166 -4.52 4.80 14.63
C VAL A 166 -3.72 5.54 13.57
N ALA A 167 -2.84 6.41 14.04
CA ALA A 167 -1.89 7.15 13.24
C ALA A 167 -0.86 6.17 12.65
N TYR A 168 -1.06 5.76 11.40
CA TYR A 168 0.10 5.43 10.58
C TYR A 168 0.80 6.74 10.25
N THR A 169 2.13 6.76 10.30
CA THR A 169 2.90 7.94 9.91
C THR A 169 2.47 8.32 8.50
N LYS A 170 1.96 9.54 8.36
CA LYS A 170 1.47 10.05 7.09
C LYS A 170 2.63 10.56 6.27
N MET A 171 2.46 10.65 4.96
CA MET A 171 3.33 11.45 4.11
C MET A 171 3.13 12.94 4.41
N CYS A 172 1.88 13.37 4.68
CA CYS A 172 1.50 14.78 4.78
C CYS A 172 0.69 15.15 6.03
N GLY A 173 1.00 14.57 7.18
CA GLY A 173 0.43 14.91 8.48
C GLY A 173 1.01 16.20 9.08
N SER A 174 1.39 16.16 10.36
CA SER A 174 2.11 17.26 11.02
C SER A 174 3.63 17.02 10.95
N VAL A 175 4.45 18.06 11.15
CA VAL A 175 5.93 17.95 11.12
C VAL A 175 6.46 16.80 12.02
N ASN A 176 5.81 16.58 13.17
CA ASN A 176 6.20 15.53 14.14
C ASN A 176 5.54 14.16 13.89
N ASP A 177 4.64 14.07 12.92
CA ASP A 177 3.81 12.90 12.63
C ASP A 177 3.75 12.68 11.11
N SER A 178 4.90 12.81 10.44
CA SER A 178 5.03 12.59 8.99
C SER A 178 6.39 12.04 8.60
N TYR A 179 6.44 11.39 7.44
CA TYR A 179 7.71 11.06 6.82
C TYR A 179 8.42 12.33 6.37
N TYR A 180 9.72 12.40 6.62
CA TYR A 180 10.58 13.51 6.22
C TYR A 180 10.90 13.54 4.71
N TYR A 181 9.98 13.04 3.87
CA TYR A 181 10.08 13.11 2.41
C TYR A 181 9.71 14.48 1.84
N TYR A 182 8.96 15.27 2.61
CA TYR A 182 8.60 16.64 2.32
C TYR A 182 8.96 17.52 3.53
N ASP A 183 9.52 18.69 3.27
CA ASP A 183 9.62 19.76 4.25
C ASP A 183 8.23 20.39 4.44
N LEU A 184 7.55 19.98 5.51
CA LEU A 184 6.20 20.47 5.81
C LEU A 184 6.19 21.90 6.41
N GLU A 185 7.37 22.46 6.71
CA GLU A 185 7.53 23.89 7.05
C GLU A 185 7.51 24.77 5.78
N ASP A 186 7.98 24.24 4.64
CA ASP A 186 7.87 24.91 3.34
C ASP A 186 6.46 24.78 2.74
N GLU A 187 5.89 25.92 2.31
CA GLU A 187 4.52 25.97 1.81
C GLU A 187 4.36 25.21 0.49
N LYS A 188 5.37 25.20 -0.39
CA LYS A 188 5.30 24.55 -1.70
C LYS A 188 5.43 23.04 -1.56
N GLU A 189 6.37 22.57 -0.73
CA GLU A 189 6.51 21.15 -0.45
C GLU A 189 5.30 20.59 0.29
N ARG A 190 4.75 21.33 1.25
CA ARG A 190 3.48 20.98 1.88
C ARG A 190 2.34 20.90 0.86
N ALA A 191 2.22 21.86 -0.06
CA ALA A 191 1.20 21.83 -1.10
C ALA A 191 1.36 20.63 -2.06
N GLN A 192 2.59 20.32 -2.47
CA GLN A 192 2.89 19.15 -3.29
C GLN A 192 2.58 17.85 -2.56
N CYS A 193 2.95 17.76 -1.29
CA CYS A 193 2.65 16.64 -0.42
C CYS A 193 1.13 16.39 -0.42
N ARG A 194 0.36 17.42 -0.04
CA ARG A 194 -1.11 17.32 0.02
C ARG A 194 -1.73 16.98 -1.33
N PHE A 195 -1.16 17.45 -2.44
CA PHE A 195 -1.64 17.07 -3.77
C PHE A 195 -1.42 15.58 -4.06
N THR A 196 -0.21 15.07 -3.81
CA THR A 196 0.16 13.66 -4.04
C THR A 196 -0.60 12.71 -3.12
N TRP A 197 -0.63 13.03 -1.82
CA TRP A 197 -1.16 12.18 -0.76
C TRP A 197 -2.47 12.70 -0.17
N ASN A 198 -3.28 13.37 -1.01
CA ASN A 198 -4.57 13.95 -0.60
C ASN A 198 -5.48 12.94 0.11
N TRP A 199 -5.36 11.66 -0.24
CA TRP A 199 -6.15 10.57 0.32
C TRP A 199 -5.85 10.32 1.81
N GLU A 200 -4.62 10.54 2.30
CA GLU A 200 -4.25 10.36 3.72
C GLU A 200 -4.85 11.44 4.65
N LEU A 201 -5.26 12.57 4.07
CA LEU A 201 -5.77 13.72 4.82
C LEU A 201 -7.26 13.58 5.17
N LYS A 202 -7.98 12.65 4.53
CA LYS A 202 -9.42 12.39 4.74
C LYS A 202 -10.27 13.67 4.82
N SER A 203 -9.89 14.70 4.07
CA SER A 203 -10.58 15.98 4.03
C SER A 203 -11.83 15.85 3.17
N ASN A 204 -12.97 16.32 3.68
CA ASN A 204 -14.21 16.46 2.91
C ASN A 204 -14.13 17.59 1.87
N ILE A 205 -13.07 18.41 1.93
CA ILE A 205 -12.77 19.46 0.98
C ILE A 205 -11.76 18.90 -0.01
N ARG A 206 -12.01 19.10 -1.31
CA ARG A 206 -11.02 18.81 -2.35
C ARG A 206 -9.80 19.72 -2.16
N GLU A 207 -8.79 19.25 -1.44
CA GLU A 207 -7.50 19.93 -1.26
C GLU A 207 -6.57 19.76 -2.47
N TYR A 208 -7.13 19.75 -3.68
CA TYR A 208 -6.33 19.95 -4.88
C TYR A 208 -5.83 21.38 -4.85
N ALA A 209 -4.55 21.57 -4.49
CA ALA A 209 -3.93 22.88 -4.47
C ALA A 209 -4.23 23.62 -5.79
N PRO A 210 -4.63 24.91 -5.75
CA PRO A 210 -4.93 25.69 -6.95
C PRO A 210 -3.71 25.91 -7.87
N ALA A 211 -2.49 25.56 -7.44
CA ALA A 211 -1.25 25.90 -8.14
C ALA A 211 -0.10 24.90 -7.85
N GLY A 212 -0.35 23.58 -7.89
CA GLY A 212 0.73 22.60 -7.85
C GLY A 212 1.58 22.60 -9.14
N PRO A 213 2.85 22.16 -9.12
CA PRO A 213 3.76 22.17 -10.27
C PRO A 213 3.40 21.20 -11.41
N PHE A 214 2.33 20.40 -11.25
CA PHE A 214 1.83 19.48 -12.26
C PHE A 214 0.47 19.93 -12.82
N PRO A 215 0.19 19.65 -14.12
CA PRO A 215 -1.04 20.08 -14.77
C PRO A 215 -2.31 19.60 -14.05
N ASN A 216 -3.14 20.53 -13.60
CA ASN A 216 -4.53 20.31 -13.22
C ASN A 216 -5.46 21.05 -14.21
N ARG A 217 -6.79 20.83 -14.12
CA ARG A 217 -7.77 21.46 -15.03
C ARG A 217 -7.76 23.00 -14.99
N GLN A 218 -7.29 23.60 -13.90
CA GLN A 218 -7.14 25.04 -13.74
C GLN A 218 -5.80 25.56 -14.30
N ASN A 219 -4.80 24.71 -14.57
CA ASN A 219 -3.53 25.15 -15.19
C ASN A 219 -3.75 25.83 -16.55
N MET A 220 -4.83 25.50 -17.27
CA MET A 220 -5.22 26.18 -18.50
C MET A 220 -5.55 27.67 -18.31
N ASN A 221 -5.89 28.10 -17.10
CA ASN A 221 -6.23 29.48 -16.78
C ASN A 221 -5.00 30.35 -16.46
N TYR A 222 -3.80 29.75 -16.43
CA TYR A 222 -2.54 30.42 -16.03
C TYR A 222 -1.46 30.38 -17.11
N CYS A 223 -1.80 29.97 -18.34
CA CYS A 223 -0.94 30.13 -19.51
C CYS A 223 -1.23 31.48 -20.17
N ASN A 224 -0.41 32.49 -19.86
CA ASN A 224 -0.30 33.71 -20.68
C ASN A 224 0.65 33.44 -21.85
#